data_AF-A0AAN0JKE8-F1
#
_entry.id   AF-A0AAN0JKE8-F1
#
_cell.length_a   1.000
_cell.length_b   1.000
_cell.length_c   1.000
_cell.angle_alpha   90.00
_cell.angle_beta   90.00
_cell.angle_gamma   90.00
#
_symmetry.space_group_name_H-M   'P 1'
#
loop_
_entity.id
_entity.type
_entity.pdbx_description
1 polymer ?
#
loop_
_entity_poly.entity_id
_entity_poly.type
_entity_poly.pdbx_seq_one_letter_code
_entity_poly.pdbx_strand_id
1 'polypeptide(L)'
;MSISQEFSSIRASFGRMQYKVHKAILKKPPVIEDIKLLIISCNSNVKAKLAECNDISSVVHVIEGECSLTDIELLETVVEEFEVTEAERYIEQYKKELEESCHSLSVDLCLKEKFDAVNTSPSVKCETVSYIFDWRPDEKELKDIADILAKTSGKLVEIQFINTGN
;
A
#
# COMPACT_ATOMS: atom_id res chain seq x y z
N MET A 1 -19.52 5.95 4.65
CA MET A 1 -19.15 5.78 3.23
C MET A 1 -19.21 4.28 2.96
N SER A 2 -19.40 3.76 1.74
CA SER A 2 -19.25 2.30 1.56
C SER A 2 -17.77 1.91 1.68
N ILE A 3 -17.48 0.70 2.16
CA ILE A 3 -16.10 0.18 2.23
C ILE A 3 -15.43 0.21 0.84
N SER A 4 -16.16 -0.09 -0.23
CA SER A 4 -15.68 0.03 -1.62
C SER A 4 -15.29 1.46 -2.01
N GLN A 5 -16.05 2.46 -1.54
CA GLN A 5 -15.73 3.86 -1.77
C GLN A 5 -14.49 4.31 -0.97
N GLU A 6 -14.28 3.77 0.24
CA GLU A 6 -13.04 3.99 1.00
C GLU A 6 -11.82 3.45 0.27
N PHE A 7 -11.86 2.20 -0.21
CA PHE A 7 -10.77 1.62 -1.01
C PHE A 7 -10.49 2.40 -2.30
N SER A 8 -11.55 2.84 -2.99
CA SER A 8 -11.40 3.68 -4.19
C SER A 8 -10.76 5.04 -3.88
N SER A 9 -11.16 5.65 -2.75
CA SER A 9 -10.63 6.94 -2.31
C SER A 9 -9.14 6.87 -1.97
N ILE A 10 -8.73 5.86 -1.19
CA ILE A 10 -7.32 5.70 -0.80
C ILE A 10 -6.44 5.37 -2.01
N ARG A 11 -6.94 4.57 -2.96
CA ARG A 11 -6.21 4.27 -4.20
C ARG A 11 -6.04 5.51 -5.08
N ALA A 12 -7.06 6.34 -5.16
CA ALA A 12 -6.95 7.63 -5.85
C ALA A 12 -5.96 8.56 -5.15
N SER A 13 -5.88 8.53 -3.81
CA SER A 13 -4.86 9.27 -3.06
C SER A 13 -3.45 8.78 -3.34
N PHE A 14 -3.24 7.46 -3.32
CA PHE A 14 -1.95 6.85 -3.64
C PHE A 14 -1.46 7.23 -5.04
N GLY A 15 -2.32 7.10 -6.05
CA GLY A 15 -1.99 7.52 -7.42
C GLY A 15 -1.68 9.02 -7.54
N ARG A 16 -2.40 9.88 -6.79
CA ARG A 16 -2.08 11.32 -6.72
C ARG A 16 -0.72 11.58 -6.08
N MET A 17 -0.38 10.85 -5.02
CA MET A 17 0.91 10.95 -4.36
C MET A 17 2.03 10.56 -5.32
N GLN A 18 1.95 9.38 -5.94
CA GLN A 18 2.95 8.90 -6.91
C GLN A 18 3.17 9.92 -8.04
N TYR A 19 2.09 10.40 -8.66
CA TYR A 19 2.16 11.40 -9.73
C TYR A 19 2.89 12.68 -9.30
N LYS A 20 2.59 13.20 -8.10
CA LYS A 20 3.20 14.44 -7.60
C LYS A 20 4.66 14.23 -7.22
N VAL A 21 5.01 13.11 -6.60
CA VAL A 21 6.39 12.74 -6.27
C VAL A 21 7.21 12.57 -7.55
N HIS A 22 6.70 11.83 -8.53
CA HIS A 22 7.33 11.66 -9.84
C HIS A 22 7.67 13.01 -10.47
N LYS A 23 6.68 13.93 -10.50
CA LYS A 23 6.91 15.29 -11.00
C LYS A 23 7.95 16.06 -10.20
N ALA A 24 7.98 15.91 -8.88
CA ALA A 24 8.96 16.59 -8.03
C ALA A 24 10.39 16.09 -8.32
N ILE A 25 10.58 14.78 -8.45
CA ILE A 25 11.88 14.18 -8.83
C ILE A 25 12.34 14.71 -10.19
N LEU A 26 11.45 14.77 -11.19
CA LEU A 26 11.81 15.25 -12.53
C LEU A 26 12.14 16.76 -12.60
N LYS A 27 11.76 17.57 -11.60
CA LYS A 27 12.16 19.00 -11.56
C LYS A 27 13.64 19.18 -11.26
N LYS A 28 14.21 18.30 -10.43
CA LYS A 28 15.63 18.28 -10.07
C LYS A 28 16.09 16.82 -10.10
N PRO A 29 16.28 16.25 -11.31
CA PRO A 29 16.56 14.84 -11.45
C PRO A 29 17.93 14.50 -10.84
N PRO A 30 18.03 13.42 -10.06
CA PRO A 30 19.33 12.90 -9.65
C PRO A 30 20.08 12.32 -10.85
N VAL A 31 21.35 11.98 -10.64
CA VAL A 31 22.13 11.21 -11.63
C VAL A 31 21.52 9.81 -11.73
N ILE A 32 21.27 9.34 -12.95
CA ILE A 32 20.54 8.08 -13.20
C ILE A 32 21.29 6.86 -12.63
N GLU A 33 22.61 6.85 -12.70
CA GLU A 33 23.43 5.79 -12.11
C GLU A 33 23.34 5.77 -10.58
N ASP A 34 23.29 6.94 -9.93
CA ASP A 34 23.25 7.05 -8.47
C ASP A 34 21.92 6.55 -7.91
N ILE A 35 20.79 6.96 -8.53
CA ILE A 35 19.47 6.47 -8.12
C ILE A 35 19.33 4.96 -8.38
N LYS A 36 19.85 4.44 -9.50
CA LYS A 36 19.87 2.99 -9.75
C LYS A 36 20.69 2.26 -8.70
N LEU A 37 21.84 2.78 -8.32
CA LEU A 37 22.71 2.19 -7.30
C LEU A 37 22.02 2.12 -5.94
N LEU A 38 21.34 3.20 -5.53
CA LEU A 38 20.56 3.24 -4.30
C LEU A 38 19.45 2.17 -4.33
N ILE A 39 18.63 2.16 -5.39
CA ILE A 39 17.51 1.21 -5.50
C ILE A 39 17.99 -0.24 -5.47
N ILE A 40 19.07 -0.57 -6.19
CA ILE A 40 19.64 -1.93 -6.19
C ILE A 40 20.15 -2.33 -4.80
N SER A 41 20.66 -1.37 -4.03
CA SER A 41 21.13 -1.60 -2.65
C SER A 41 19.96 -1.87 -1.70
N CYS A 42 18.81 -1.24 -1.91
CA CYS A 42 17.58 -1.48 -1.14
C CYS A 42 16.87 -2.77 -1.56
N ASN A 43 16.79 -3.04 -2.87
CA ASN A 43 16.06 -4.17 -3.44
C ASN A 43 16.76 -4.68 -4.71
N SER A 44 17.61 -5.70 -4.55
CA SER A 44 18.37 -6.27 -5.66
C SER A 44 17.50 -6.96 -6.74
N ASN A 45 16.25 -7.29 -6.43
CA ASN A 45 15.37 -8.01 -7.37
C ASN A 45 14.96 -7.15 -8.58
N VAL A 46 15.01 -5.83 -8.44
CA VAL A 46 14.65 -4.90 -9.52
C VAL A 46 15.81 -4.61 -10.49
N LYS A 47 17.00 -5.17 -10.24
CA LYS A 47 18.20 -4.92 -11.05
C LYS A 47 17.98 -5.14 -12.54
N ALA A 48 17.26 -6.20 -12.91
CA ALA A 48 16.95 -6.49 -14.31
C ALA A 48 16.04 -5.40 -14.93
N LYS A 49 15.00 -4.96 -14.20
CA LYS A 49 14.10 -3.88 -14.65
C LYS A 49 14.87 -2.57 -14.84
N LEU A 50 15.77 -2.23 -13.92
CA LEU A 50 16.58 -1.01 -13.96
C LEU A 50 17.64 -1.00 -15.07
N ALA A 51 18.08 -2.17 -15.53
CA ALA A 51 19.05 -2.27 -16.62
C ALA A 51 18.48 -1.72 -17.94
N GLU A 52 17.16 -1.81 -18.12
CA GLU A 52 16.45 -1.33 -19.32
C GLU A 52 16.09 0.16 -19.26
N CYS A 53 16.19 0.80 -18.09
CA CYS A 53 15.86 2.21 -17.93
C CYS A 53 16.93 3.13 -18.52
N ASN A 54 16.55 4.06 -19.39
CA ASN A 54 17.48 5.01 -20.02
C ASN A 54 17.30 6.46 -19.54
N ASP A 55 16.31 6.70 -18.69
CA ASP A 55 15.98 8.01 -18.15
C ASP A 55 15.44 7.90 -16.72
N ILE A 56 15.37 9.02 -16.00
CA ILE A 56 14.87 9.06 -14.63
C ILE A 56 13.39 8.67 -14.55
N SER A 57 12.58 9.02 -15.55
CA SER A 57 11.14 8.72 -15.52
C SER A 57 10.88 7.21 -15.51
N SER A 58 11.61 6.45 -16.34
CA SER A 58 11.56 4.99 -16.36
C SER A 58 12.09 4.36 -15.07
N VAL A 59 13.12 4.94 -14.44
CA VAL A 59 13.57 4.50 -13.10
C VAL A 59 12.49 4.74 -12.03
N VAL A 60 11.86 5.91 -12.02
CA VAL A 60 10.78 6.24 -11.08
C VAL A 60 9.58 5.30 -11.28
N HIS A 61 9.23 4.95 -12.52
CA HIS A 61 8.19 3.95 -12.78
C HIS A 61 8.52 2.56 -12.23
N VAL A 62 9.79 2.15 -12.22
CA VAL A 62 10.19 0.90 -11.54
C VAL A 62 9.94 1.01 -10.04
N ILE A 63 10.32 2.11 -9.40
CA ILE A 63 10.06 2.34 -7.96
C ILE A 63 8.57 2.30 -7.66
N GLU A 64 7.76 3.02 -8.44
CA GLU A 64 6.29 3.06 -8.29
C GLU A 64 5.66 1.67 -8.40
N GLY A 65 6.20 0.81 -9.27
CA GLY A 65 5.73 -0.56 -9.46
C GLY A 65 6.09 -1.52 -8.32
N GLU A 66 7.09 -1.19 -7.50
CA GLU A 66 7.43 -1.95 -6.29
C GLU A 66 6.63 -1.48 -5.06
N CYS A 67 6.02 -0.29 -5.12
CA CYS A 67 5.22 0.24 -4.04
C CYS A 67 3.81 -0.38 -4.01
N SER A 68 3.21 -0.44 -2.82
CA SER A 68 1.79 -0.74 -2.59
C SER A 68 1.14 0.41 -1.80
N LEU A 69 -0.17 0.32 -1.55
CA LEU A 69 -0.83 1.31 -0.70
C LEU A 69 -0.15 1.43 0.67
N THR A 70 0.30 0.33 1.23
CA THR A 70 0.82 0.31 2.60
C THR A 70 2.33 0.25 2.69
N ASP A 71 3.01 0.02 1.56
CA ASP A 71 4.46 -0.10 1.48
C ASP A 71 4.98 0.84 0.40
N ILE A 72 5.56 1.94 0.85
CA ILE A 72 6.15 2.97 0.00
C ILE A 72 7.61 3.22 0.35
N GLU A 73 8.23 2.35 1.15
CA GLU A 73 9.53 2.58 1.79
C GLU A 73 10.64 2.87 0.78
N LEU A 74 10.62 2.18 -0.37
CA LEU A 74 11.57 2.42 -1.45
C LEU A 74 11.45 3.84 -2.03
N LEU A 75 10.22 4.34 -2.19
CA LEU A 75 9.96 5.70 -2.66
C LEU A 75 10.41 6.74 -1.62
N GLU A 76 10.19 6.48 -0.34
CA GLU A 76 10.64 7.35 0.75
C GLU A 76 12.16 7.45 0.80
N THR A 77 12.84 6.32 0.75
CA THR A 77 14.30 6.24 0.74
C THR A 77 14.91 7.07 -0.39
N VAL A 78 14.31 6.98 -1.58
CA VAL A 78 14.75 7.78 -2.74
C VAL A 78 14.50 9.27 -2.53
N VAL A 79 13.33 9.65 -2.00
CA VAL A 79 13.00 11.05 -1.76
C VAL A 79 13.91 11.68 -0.69
N GLU A 80 14.21 10.94 0.38
CA GLU A 80 15.09 11.37 1.47
C GLU A 80 16.55 11.50 1.00
N GLU A 81 17.11 10.46 0.39
CA GLU A 81 18.52 10.43 -0.02
C GLU A 81 18.85 11.50 -1.09
N PHE A 82 17.90 11.80 -1.97
CA PHE A 82 18.06 12.83 -3.01
C PHE A 82 17.50 14.20 -2.61
N GLU A 83 17.12 14.37 -1.35
CA GLU A 83 16.64 15.63 -0.75
C GLU A 83 15.52 16.29 -1.58
N VAL A 84 14.52 15.50 -2.00
CA VAL A 84 13.39 15.98 -2.81
C VAL A 84 12.30 16.53 -1.88
N THR A 85 12.57 17.64 -1.20
CA THR A 85 11.71 18.20 -0.13
C THR A 85 10.25 18.44 -0.57
N GLU A 86 10.00 18.78 -1.85
CA GLU A 86 8.62 18.92 -2.35
C GLU A 86 7.85 17.58 -2.30
N ALA A 87 8.54 16.46 -2.55
CA ALA A 87 7.97 15.13 -2.54
C ALA A 87 7.67 14.63 -1.12
N GLU A 88 8.49 14.97 -0.12
CA GLU A 88 8.27 14.62 1.29
C GLU A 88 6.86 15.04 1.74
N ARG A 89 6.46 16.28 1.43
CA ARG A 89 5.13 16.79 1.77
C ARG A 89 4.00 15.95 1.17
N TYR A 90 4.16 15.45 -0.05
CA TYR A 90 3.13 14.63 -0.70
C TYR A 90 3.05 13.23 -0.09
N ILE A 91 4.18 12.67 0.34
CA ILE A 91 4.26 11.40 1.05
C ILE A 91 3.60 11.52 2.43
N GLU A 92 3.93 12.56 3.19
CA GLU A 92 3.32 12.82 4.50
C GLU A 92 1.81 13.00 4.42
N GLN A 93 1.33 13.76 3.42
CA GLN A 93 -0.10 13.93 3.19
C GLN A 93 -0.78 12.57 2.91
N TYR A 94 -0.18 11.74 2.06
CA TYR A 94 -0.71 10.41 1.75
C TYR A 94 -0.73 9.51 2.99
N LYS A 95 0.35 9.47 3.78
CA LYS A 95 0.42 8.68 5.01
C LYS A 95 -0.70 9.03 5.98
N LYS A 96 -1.01 10.32 6.11
CA LYS A 96 -2.12 10.79 6.94
C LYS A 96 -3.48 10.34 6.39
N GLU A 97 -3.72 10.50 5.10
CA GLU A 97 -4.96 10.04 4.45
C GLU A 97 -5.13 8.51 4.56
N LEU A 98 -4.03 7.75 4.48
CA LEU A 98 -4.01 6.30 4.69
C LEU A 98 -4.33 5.93 6.14
N GLU A 99 -3.74 6.61 7.12
CA GLU A 99 -4.00 6.37 8.54
C GLU A 99 -5.48 6.63 8.89
N GLU A 100 -6.04 7.75 8.43
CA GLU A 100 -7.46 8.09 8.60
C GLU A 100 -8.36 7.02 7.95
N SER A 101 -8.03 6.56 6.74
CA SER A 101 -8.77 5.51 6.04
C SER A 101 -8.70 4.16 6.78
N CYS A 102 -7.51 3.76 7.23
CA CYS A 102 -7.31 2.55 8.02
C CYS A 102 -8.07 2.60 9.35
N HIS A 103 -8.17 3.78 9.97
CA HIS A 103 -8.99 3.95 11.16
C HIS A 103 -10.48 3.75 10.87
N SER A 104 -11.00 4.35 9.80
CA SER A 104 -12.39 4.20 9.36
C SER A 104 -12.72 2.73 9.06
N LEU A 105 -11.91 2.09 8.21
CA LEU A 105 -12.05 0.67 7.88
C LEU A 105 -11.97 -0.22 9.12
N SER A 106 -11.08 0.09 10.07
CA SER A 106 -10.96 -0.67 11.32
C SER A 106 -12.24 -0.63 12.17
N VAL A 107 -12.97 0.48 12.15
CA VAL A 107 -14.24 0.64 12.86
C VAL A 107 -15.35 -0.09 12.10
N ASP A 108 -15.48 0.16 10.80
CA ASP A 108 -16.53 -0.42 9.96
C ASP A 108 -16.44 -1.95 9.86
N LEU A 109 -15.22 -2.50 9.91
CA LEU A 109 -14.96 -3.94 9.84
C LEU A 109 -14.83 -4.62 11.20
N CYS A 110 -15.09 -3.91 12.31
CA CYS A 110 -14.92 -4.40 13.67
C CYS A 110 -13.55 -5.07 13.94
N LEU A 111 -12.49 -4.63 13.23
CA LEU A 111 -11.16 -5.27 13.26
C LEU A 111 -10.52 -5.27 14.67
N LYS A 112 -10.89 -4.29 15.49
CA LYS A 112 -10.39 -4.13 16.87
C LYS A 112 -11.26 -4.82 17.92
N GLU A 113 -12.42 -5.38 17.54
CA GLU A 113 -13.24 -6.13 18.48
C GLU A 113 -12.52 -7.44 18.83
N LYS A 114 -12.28 -7.62 20.13
CA LYS A 114 -11.99 -8.93 20.68
C LYS A 114 -13.34 -9.62 20.81
N PHE A 115 -13.54 -10.69 20.06
CA PHE A 115 -14.65 -11.59 20.38
C PHE A 115 -14.36 -12.11 21.78
N ASP A 116 -15.18 -11.75 22.76
CA ASP A 116 -15.05 -12.29 24.10
C ASP A 116 -15.19 -13.80 23.99
N ALA A 117 -14.04 -14.49 24.08
CA ALA A 117 -14.03 -15.92 24.26
C ALA A 117 -14.78 -16.17 25.56
N VAL A 118 -16.01 -16.70 25.44
CA VAL A 118 -16.71 -17.30 26.58
C VAL A 118 -15.68 -18.14 27.32
N ASN A 119 -15.46 -17.84 28.60
CA ASN A 119 -14.40 -18.37 29.48
C ASN A 119 -14.49 -19.89 29.74
N THR A 120 -14.70 -20.70 28.70
CA THR A 120 -14.93 -22.13 28.74
C THR A 120 -13.89 -22.86 27.88
N SER A 121 -12.65 -22.91 28.37
CA SER A 121 -11.60 -23.89 27.99
C SER A 121 -10.88 -23.70 26.63
N PRO A 122 -9.71 -24.35 26.47
CA PRO A 122 -8.39 -23.74 26.54
C PRO A 122 -8.06 -22.82 25.35
N SER A 123 -7.25 -21.79 25.63
CA SER A 123 -6.68 -20.78 24.73
C SER A 123 -6.77 -21.13 23.23
N VAL A 124 -7.74 -20.53 22.54
CA VAL A 124 -7.85 -20.61 21.09
C VAL A 124 -6.58 -19.97 20.51
N LYS A 125 -5.64 -20.79 20.04
CA LYS A 125 -4.31 -20.31 19.60
C LYS A 125 -4.35 -19.52 18.29
N CYS A 126 -5.49 -19.46 17.63
CA CYS A 126 -5.66 -18.80 16.35
C CYS A 126 -7.09 -18.30 16.19
N GLU A 127 -7.26 -16.99 16.04
CA GLU A 127 -8.52 -16.38 15.63
C GLU A 127 -8.45 -16.15 14.11
N THR A 128 -9.43 -16.68 13.38
CA THR A 128 -9.61 -16.42 11.94
C THR A 128 -10.79 -15.47 11.79
N VAL A 129 -10.63 -14.42 10.99
CA VAL A 129 -11.72 -13.52 10.62
C VAL A 129 -12.00 -13.70 9.13
N SER A 130 -13.26 -14.01 8.80
CA SER A 130 -13.71 -14.16 7.43
C SER A 130 -14.50 -12.91 7.00
N TYR A 131 -14.01 -12.21 5.97
CA TYR A 131 -14.68 -11.07 5.35
C TYR A 131 -15.39 -11.53 4.09
N ILE A 132 -16.71 -11.37 4.05
CA ILE A 132 -17.54 -11.73 2.89
C ILE A 132 -17.98 -10.42 2.22
N PHE A 133 -17.44 -10.16 1.02
CA PHE A 133 -17.83 -9.00 0.22
C PHE A 133 -18.96 -9.37 -0.74
N ASP A 134 -19.92 -8.46 -0.91
CA ASP A 134 -21.03 -8.55 -1.86
C ASP A 134 -20.64 -8.14 -3.29
N TRP A 135 -19.42 -7.63 -3.46
CA TRP A 135 -18.78 -7.39 -4.75
C TRP A 135 -17.50 -8.22 -4.90
N ARG A 136 -17.07 -8.41 -6.15
CA ARG A 136 -15.80 -9.05 -6.48
C ARG A 136 -14.78 -7.98 -6.92
N PRO A 137 -13.77 -7.68 -6.09
CA PRO A 137 -12.72 -6.73 -6.44
C PRO A 137 -11.86 -7.27 -7.59
N ASP A 138 -11.26 -6.36 -8.37
CA ASP A 138 -10.23 -6.76 -9.33
C ASP A 138 -8.95 -7.24 -8.63
N GLU A 139 -7.99 -7.78 -9.37
CA GLU A 139 -6.76 -8.37 -8.78
C GLU A 139 -5.94 -7.35 -7.98
N LYS A 140 -5.88 -6.10 -8.43
CA LYS A 140 -5.14 -5.03 -7.73
C LYS A 140 -5.88 -4.59 -6.48
N GLU A 141 -7.19 -4.41 -6.58
CA GLU A 141 -8.02 -4.05 -5.45
C GLU A 141 -8.04 -5.16 -4.39
N LEU A 142 -8.08 -6.44 -4.80
CA LEU A 142 -7.99 -7.57 -3.88
C LEU A 142 -6.65 -7.61 -3.14
N LYS A 143 -5.54 -7.38 -3.86
CA LYS A 143 -4.21 -7.32 -3.24
C LYS A 143 -4.17 -6.22 -2.16
N ASP A 144 -4.67 -5.04 -2.50
CA ASP A 144 -4.72 -3.91 -1.59
C ASP A 144 -5.63 -4.17 -0.36
N ILE A 145 -6.79 -4.81 -0.55
CA ILE A 145 -7.66 -5.25 0.54
C ILE A 145 -6.91 -6.22 1.45
N ALA A 146 -6.25 -7.23 0.87
CA ALA A 146 -5.50 -8.23 1.62
C ALA A 146 -4.35 -7.59 2.43
N ASP A 147 -3.59 -6.68 1.82
CA ASP A 147 -2.47 -5.99 2.47
C ASP A 147 -2.95 -5.14 3.66
N ILE A 148 -4.08 -4.41 3.50
CA ILE A 148 -4.67 -3.61 4.57
C ILE A 148 -5.19 -4.49 5.70
N LEU A 149 -5.93 -5.55 5.38
CA LEU A 149 -6.47 -6.47 6.39
C LEU A 149 -5.36 -7.21 7.15
N ALA A 150 -4.29 -7.59 6.46
CA ALA A 150 -3.13 -8.22 7.09
C ALA A 150 -2.43 -7.27 8.09
N LYS A 151 -2.27 -5.99 7.73
CA LYS A 151 -1.67 -4.99 8.63
C LYS A 151 -2.56 -4.58 9.80
N THR A 152 -3.88 -4.60 9.63
CA THR A 152 -4.81 -4.06 10.63
C THR A 152 -5.40 -5.10 11.58
N SER A 153 -5.55 -6.36 11.15
CA SER A 153 -6.31 -7.37 11.90
C SER A 153 -5.54 -8.02 13.05
N GLY A 154 -4.21 -8.17 12.93
CA GLY A 154 -3.42 -8.99 13.87
C GLY A 154 -3.85 -10.47 13.94
N LYS A 155 -4.67 -10.92 12.97
CA LYS A 155 -5.32 -12.24 12.91
C LYS A 155 -5.12 -12.86 11.52
N LEU A 156 -5.44 -14.16 11.37
CA LEU A 156 -5.53 -14.75 10.04
C LEU A 156 -6.79 -14.24 9.34
N VAL A 157 -6.61 -13.71 8.13
CA VAL A 157 -7.69 -13.12 7.32
C VAL A 157 -8.07 -14.08 6.21
N GLU A 158 -9.36 -14.41 6.13
CA GLU A 158 -9.96 -15.11 4.99
C GLU A 158 -10.88 -14.14 4.24
N ILE A 159 -10.70 -14.03 2.92
CA ILE A 159 -11.54 -13.17 2.06
C ILE A 159 -12.40 -14.06 1.19
N GLN A 160 -13.72 -13.86 1.24
CA GLN A 160 -14.71 -14.56 0.45
C GLN A 160 -15.58 -13.55 -0.30
N PHE A 161 -16.18 -14.00 -1.41
CA PHE A 161 -17.08 -13.18 -2.22
C PHE A 161 -18.42 -13.89 -2.39
N ILE A 162 -19.51 -13.14 -2.33
CA ILE A 162 -20.81 -13.67 -2.71
C ILE A 162 -20.80 -13.90 -4.22
N ASN A 163 -20.87 -15.16 -4.65
CA ASN A 163 -21.24 -15.46 -6.02
C ASN A 163 -22.72 -15.12 -6.17
N THR A 164 -23.03 -13.95 -6.71
CA THR A 164 -24.36 -13.68 -7.28
C THR A 164 -24.53 -14.62 -8.46
N GLY A 165 -25.08 -15.81 -8.20
CA GLY A 165 -25.42 -16.78 -9.22
C GLY A 165 -26.47 -16.18 -10.16
N ASN A 166 -26.25 -16.37 -11.47
CA ASN A 166 -27.33 -16.34 -12.45
C ASN A 166 -28.26 -17.54 -12.24
#